data_AF-A0A8S2ZVX8-F1
#
_entry.id   AF-A0A8S2ZVX8-F1
#
_cell.length_a   1.000
_cell.length_b   1.000
_cell.length_c   1.000
_cell.angle_alpha   90.00
_cell.angle_beta   90.00
_cell.angle_gamma   90.00
#
_symmetry.space_group_name_H-M   'P 1'
#
loop_
_entity.id
_entity.type
_entity.pdbx_description
1 polymer ?
#
loop_
_entity_poly.entity_id
_entity_poly.type
_entity_poly.pdbx_seq_one_letter_code
_entity_poly.pdbx_strand_id
1 'polypeptide(L)' 'SFTIDTRLQRHFAVFAVSFPGIEALETIYVGILSQHLAEGFPQTVQKYTSSLVRGALELHRRITVSFLPTAIKFHYIFNL' A
#
# COMPACT_ATOMS: atom_id res chain seq x y z
N SER A 1 -1.13 15.99 18.18
CA SER A 1 0.11 15.22 17.98
C SER A 1 0.60 14.80 19.35
N PHE A 2 0.69 13.50 19.63
CA PHE A 2 1.25 12.99 20.87
C PHE A 2 2.68 12.54 20.57
N THR A 3 3.66 13.22 21.13
CA THR A 3 5.07 12.83 21.07
C THR A 3 5.44 12.06 22.32
N ILE A 4 6.24 11.00 22.18
CA ILE A 4 6.73 10.21 23.30
C ILE A 4 7.70 11.05 24.14
N ASP A 5 7.60 10.97 25.47
CA ASP A 5 8.52 11.66 26.37
C ASP A 5 9.98 11.18 26.16
N THR A 6 10.91 12.14 26.09
CA THR A 6 12.31 11.84 25.80
C THR A 6 13.00 10.97 26.85
N ARG A 7 12.55 10.98 28.12
CA ARG A 7 13.10 10.09 29.16
C ARG A 7 12.61 8.67 28.94
N LEU A 8 11.34 8.49 28.59
CA LEU A 8 10.79 7.17 28.25
C LEU A 8 11.44 6.59 27.00
N GLN A 9 11.61 7.40 25.95
CA GLN A 9 12.19 6.96 24.67
C GLN A 9 13.62 6.42 24.80
N ARG A 10 14.42 6.90 25.77
CA ARG A 10 15.80 6.42 26.01
C ARG A 10 15.88 4.94 26.37
N HIS A 11 14.79 4.33 26.84
CA HIS A 11 14.74 2.92 27.21
C HIS A 11 14.41 2.00 26.02
N PHE A 12 14.12 2.55 24.83
CA PHE A 12 13.70 1.78 23.66
C PHE A 12 14.49 2.17 22.41
N ALA A 13 14.72 1.19 21.53
CA ALA A 13 15.10 1.48 20.16
C ALA A 13 13.84 1.79 19.35
N VAL A 14 13.87 2.89 18.58
CA VAL A 14 12.77 3.31 17.72
C VAL A 14 13.20 3.17 16.27
N PHE A 15 12.40 2.44 15.49
CA PHE A 15 12.61 2.28 14.05
C PHE A 15 11.44 2.92 13.30
N ALA A 16 11.76 3.78 12.34
CA ALA A 16 10.76 4.30 11.41
C ALA A 16 10.52 3.26 10.32
N VAL A 17 9.30 2.75 10.23
CA VAL A 17 8.87 1.92 9.10
C VAL A 17 8.33 2.86 8.04
N SER A 18 9.05 2.96 6.93
CA SER A 18 8.61 3.73 5.77
C SER A 18 7.72 2.86 4.88
N PHE A 19 6.88 3.50 4.07
CA PHE A 19 6.16 2.76 3.03
C PHE A 19 7.14 2.05 2.09
N PRO A 20 6.85 0.81 1.69
CA PRO A 20 7.66 0.10 0.72
C PRO A 20 7.69 0.83 -0.63
N GLY A 21 8.78 0.66 -1.37
CA GLY A 21 8.89 1.19 -2.73
C GLY A 21 7.87 0.57 -3.68
N ILE A 22 7.58 1.25 -4.78
CA ILE A 22 6.58 0.82 -5.78
C ILE A 22 6.89 -0.57 -6.33
N GLU A 23 8.16 -0.89 -6.57
CA GLU A 23 8.58 -2.21 -7.08
C GLU A 23 8.31 -3.34 -6.07
N ALA A 24 8.52 -3.08 -4.77
CA ALA A 24 8.21 -4.03 -3.72
C ALA A 24 6.70 -4.26 -3.63
N LEU A 25 5.91 -3.19 -3.72
CA LEU A 25 4.45 -3.28 -3.76
C LEU A 25 3.95 -4.07 -4.97
N GLU A 26 4.50 -3.81 -6.16
CA GLU A 26 4.16 -4.57 -7.37
C GLU A 26 4.47 -6.06 -7.17
N THR A 27 5.63 -6.39 -6.63
CA THR A 27 6.03 -7.77 -6.35
C THR A 27 5.08 -8.46 -5.38
N ILE A 28 4.74 -7.80 -4.26
CA ILE A 28 3.84 -8.34 -3.23
C ILE A 28 2.45 -8.59 -3.81
N TYR A 29 1.84 -7.60 -4.46
CA TYR A 29 0.47 -7.73 -4.97
C TYR A 29 0.37 -8.63 -6.19
N VAL A 30 1.37 -8.65 -7.08
CA VAL A 30 1.41 -9.63 -8.17
C VAL A 30 1.51 -11.04 -7.59
N GLY A 31 2.33 -11.27 -6.56
CA GLY A 31 2.41 -12.56 -5.88
C GLY A 31 1.07 -13.01 -5.32
N ILE A 32 0.41 -12.15 -4.53
CA ILE A 32 -0.91 -12.42 -3.93
C ILE A 32 -1.95 -12.73 -5.00
N LEU A 33 -2.07 -11.87 -6.02
CA LEU A 33 -3.10 -12.02 -7.05
C LEU A 33 -2.81 -13.20 -7.98
N SER A 34 -1.54 -13.47 -8.30
CA SER A 34 -1.16 -14.64 -9.11
C SER A 34 -1.53 -15.93 -8.41
N GLN A 35 -1.23 -16.05 -7.11
CA GLN A 35 -1.59 -17.22 -6.32
C GLN A 35 -3.10 -17.39 -6.26
N HIS A 36 -3.84 -16.31 -6.00
CA HIS A 36 -5.29 -16.35 -5.96
C HIS A 36 -5.90 -16.82 -7.30
N LEU A 37 -5.40 -16.29 -8.43
CA LEU A 37 -5.91 -16.66 -9.75
C LEU A 37 -5.45 -18.05 -10.21
N ALA A 38 -4.36 -18.59 -9.65
CA ALA A 38 -3.96 -19.97 -9.91
C ALA A 38 -4.99 -21.00 -9.40
N GLU A 39 -5.80 -20.63 -8.40
CA GLU A 39 -6.85 -21.47 -7.82
C GLU A 39 -8.17 -21.40 -8.62
N GLY A 40 -8.18 -22.01 -9.81
CA GLY A 40 -9.42 -22.29 -10.55
C GLY A 40 -9.82 -21.26 -11.60
N PHE A 41 -8.99 -20.24 -11.87
CA PHE A 41 -9.26 -19.29 -12.97
C PHE A 41 -8.57 -19.73 -14.28
N PRO A 42 -9.19 -19.46 -15.45
CA PRO A 42 -8.56 -19.73 -16.73
C PRO A 42 -7.26 -18.93 -16.94
N GLN A 43 -6.32 -19.51 -17.70
CA GLN A 43 -5.06 -18.83 -18.06
C GLN A 43 -5.28 -17.49 -18.78
N THR A 44 -6.40 -17.35 -19.49
CA THR A 44 -6.80 -16.10 -20.15
C THR A 44 -7.07 -14.96 -19.17
N VAL A 45 -7.39 -15.26 -17.91
CA VAL A 45 -7.56 -14.29 -16.82
C VAL A 45 -6.22 -14.06 -16.12
N GLN A 46 -5.49 -15.13 -15.82
CA GLN A 46 -4.18 -15.07 -15.14
C GLN A 46 -3.16 -14.21 -15.86
N LYS A 47 -3.19 -14.14 -17.20
CA LYS A 47 -2.27 -13.29 -17.98
C LYS A 47 -2.41 -11.78 -17.70
N TYR A 48 -3.51 -11.34 -17.07
CA TYR A 48 -3.76 -9.92 -16.80
C TYR A 48 -3.29 -9.46 -15.41
N THR A 49 -2.83 -10.36 -14.55
CA THR A 49 -2.43 -10.05 -13.16
C THR A 49 -1.52 -8.82 -13.07
N SER A 50 -0.41 -8.83 -13.80
CA SER A 50 0.60 -7.74 -13.71
C SER A 50 0.02 -6.40 -14.17
N SER A 51 -0.75 -6.39 -15.26
CA SER A 51 -1.38 -5.17 -15.77
C SER A 51 -2.43 -4.62 -14.81
N LEU A 52 -3.20 -5.50 -14.15
CA LEU A 52 -4.21 -5.11 -13.18
C LEU A 52 -3.56 -4.50 -11.92
N VAL A 53 -2.52 -5.15 -11.40
CA VAL A 53 -1.79 -4.65 -10.22
C VAL A 53 -1.15 -3.29 -10.52
N ARG A 54 -0.48 -3.12 -11.66
CA ARG A 54 0.09 -1.83 -12.07
C ARG A 54 -0.99 -0.74 -12.19
N GLY A 55 -2.12 -1.07 -12.81
CA GLY A 55 -3.24 -0.14 -12.94
C GLY A 55 -3.80 0.29 -11.58
N ALA A 56 -3.97 -0.67 -10.66
CA ALA A 56 -4.44 -0.40 -9.30
C ALA A 56 -3.45 0.47 -8.51
N LEU A 57 -2.15 0.19 -8.59
CA LEU A 57 -1.11 0.97 -7.92
C LEU A 57 -1.05 2.42 -8.44
N GLU A 58 -1.10 2.62 -9.76
CA GLU A 58 -1.11 3.97 -10.33
C GLU A 58 -2.39 4.74 -10.00
N LEU A 59 -3.55 4.07 -10.03
CA LEU A 59 -4.81 4.67 -9.59
C LEU A 59 -4.74 5.08 -8.11
N HIS A 60 -4.27 4.20 -7.24
CA HIS A 60 -4.11 4.50 -5.82
C HIS A 60 -3.19 5.71 -5.63
N ARG A 61 -2.03 5.75 -6.29
CA ARG A 61 -1.09 6.88 -6.23
C ARG A 61 -1.76 8.19 -6.63
N ARG A 62 -2.55 8.19 -7.71
CA ARG A 62 -3.30 9.39 -8.14
C ARG A 62 -4.33 9.82 -7.11
N ILE A 63 -5.06 8.88 -6.53
CA ILE A 63 -6.07 9.16 -5.51
C ILE A 63 -5.42 9.74 -4.26
N THR A 64 -4.35 9.14 -3.74
CA THR A 64 -3.64 9.63 -2.55
C THR A 64 -3.16 11.08 -2.70
N VAL A 65 -2.72 11.47 -3.91
CA VAL A 65 -2.26 12.84 -4.18
C VAL A 65 -3.42 13.81 -4.42
N SER A 66 -4.53 13.34 -5.03
CA SER A 66 -5.66 14.21 -5.39
C SER A 66 -6.65 14.41 -4.23
N PHE A 67 -6.77 13.41 -3.36
CA PHE A 67 -7.72 13.37 -2.25
C PHE A 67 -6.96 13.44 -0.93
N LEU A 68 -6.41 14.63 -0.63
CA LEU A 68 -5.72 14.86 0.63
C LEU A 68 -6.74 15.00 1.78
N PRO A 69 -6.42 14.50 2.99
CA PRO A 69 -7.24 14.69 4.16
C PRO A 69 -7.33 16.18 4.51
N THR A 70 -8.54 16.64 4.78
CA THR A 70 -8.81 17.99 5.29
C THR A 70 -9.63 17.91 6.56
N ALA A 71 -9.76 19.01 7.30
CA ALA A 71 -10.61 19.05 8.50
C ALA A 71 -12.06 18.61 8.24
N ILE A 72 -12.58 18.90 7.04
CA ILE A 72 -13.93 18.52 6.61
C ILE A 72 -13.95 17.11 6.01
N LYS A 73 -12.91 16.74 5.24
CA LYS A 73 -12.77 15.43 4.58
C LYS A 73 -11.71 14.58 5.26
N PHE A 74 -11.88 14.34 6.54
CA PHE A 74 -10.92 13.57 7.36
C PHE A 74 -10.86 12.08 7.00
N HIS A 75 -11.88 11.57 6.29
CA HIS A 75 -11.96 10.19 5.83
C HIS A 75 -11.11 9.90 4.57
N TYR A 76 -10.45 10.91 3.99
CA TYR A 76 -9.53 10.73 2.86
C TYR A 76 -8.17 10.24 3.35
N ILE A 77 -8.15 9.01 3.85
CA ILE A 77 -6.96 8.30 4.29
C ILE A 77 -6.83 7.07 3.38
N PHE A 78 -5.80 7.08 2.55
CA PHE A 78 -5.48 6.01 1.63
C PHE A 78 -4.17 5.36 2.09
N ASN A 79 -4.29 4.20 2.71
CA ASN A 79 -3.16 3.35 3.10
C ASN A 79 -3.04 2.18 2.14
N LEU A 80 -1.82 1.66 2.02
CA LEU A 80 -1.47 0.50 1.21
C LEU A 80 -0.77 -0.53 2.10
#